data_AF-A0A922XB12-F1
#
_entry.id   AF-A0A922XB12-F1
#
_cell.length_a   1.000
_cell.length_b   1.000
_cell.length_c   1.000
_cell.angle_alpha   90.00
_cell.angle_beta   90.00
_cell.angle_gamma   90.00
#
_symmetry.space_group_name_H-M   'P 1'
#
loop_
_entity.id
_entity.type
_entity.pdbx_description
1 polymer ?
#
loop_
_entity_poly.entity_id
_entity_poly.type
_entity_poly.pdbx_seq_one_letter_code
_entity_poly.pdbx_strand_id
1 'polypeptide(L)'
;KEMQKVLHGDRVLAKVTGTDRRGRLEGTIVEVVARANTHIIGRLLNEGGVWIVSPEDQRMNQDVLIAGSPGKAKAGQVVSVELIEQPARFQKPTGRIVEVLGELDDPGMEIEIAVRKFGVPHVFSPNALKQANRLPNEVVDSDLLDRVDLRDVPLVTIDGEDARDFDDAVYCEPIKLGRENGFRLLVAIADVSHYVKPNDGLDVDAIERSTSVYFPRRVIPMLPEKLSNGLCSLNPAVDRLSLVCDMVVSSAGEVTAYQFYPAVIHSAARLTYNQVAEILAEPQGEEAGRRPAIVPHLQNLNGVFQALLGARQERGAIDFETTETYIVCNAMGKIEKIIPRTRNDAHRLIEECMLAANVCA
;
A
#
# COMPACT_ATOMS: atom_id res chain seq x y z
N LYS A 1 28.12 -16.68 -21.95
CA LYS A 1 27.65 -17.45 -23.13
C LYS A 1 26.16 -17.77 -23.02
N GLU A 2 25.71 -18.46 -21.97
CA GLU A 2 24.28 -18.79 -21.82
C GLU A 2 23.40 -17.55 -21.62
N MET A 3 23.87 -16.58 -20.84
CA MET A 3 23.16 -15.31 -20.59
C MET A 3 22.93 -14.44 -21.84
N GLN A 4 23.56 -14.72 -22.99
CA GLN A 4 23.28 -14.00 -24.24
C GLN A 4 21.92 -14.41 -24.85
N LYS A 5 21.33 -15.53 -24.43
CA LYS A 5 20.09 -16.08 -25.00
C LYS A 5 18.82 -15.62 -24.28
N VAL A 6 18.97 -14.96 -23.13
CA VAL A 6 17.90 -14.72 -22.17
C VAL A 6 18.01 -13.34 -21.55
N LEU A 7 16.90 -12.86 -21.01
CA LEU A 7 16.85 -11.69 -20.15
C LEU A 7 16.63 -12.12 -18.70
N HIS A 8 16.95 -11.21 -17.77
CA HIS A 8 16.68 -11.42 -16.36
C HIS A 8 15.18 -11.71 -16.13
N GLY A 9 14.87 -12.74 -15.34
CA GLY A 9 13.49 -13.14 -15.04
C GLY A 9 12.94 -14.25 -15.93
N ASP A 10 13.54 -14.53 -17.11
CA ASP A 10 13.08 -15.60 -17.99
C ASP A 10 13.04 -16.96 -17.26
N ARG A 11 11.94 -17.70 -17.44
CA ARG A 11 11.82 -19.08 -16.95
C ARG A 11 12.37 -20.02 -18.01
N VAL A 12 13.38 -20.80 -17.64
CA VAL A 12 14.13 -21.65 -18.57
C VAL A 12 14.12 -23.11 -18.15
N LEU A 13 14.15 -24.00 -19.13
CA LEU A 13 14.57 -25.37 -18.92
C LEU A 13 16.09 -25.42 -19.07
N ALA A 14 16.78 -25.85 -18.01
CA ALA A 14 18.23 -25.97 -18.00
C ALA A 14 18.67 -27.42 -17.78
N LYS A 15 19.79 -27.80 -18.40
CA LYS A 15 20.44 -29.09 -18.19
C LYS A 15 21.76 -28.86 -17.46
N VAL A 16 21.99 -29.60 -16.37
CA VAL A 16 23.29 -29.61 -15.69
C VAL A 16 24.34 -30.24 -16.62
N THR A 17 25.42 -29.53 -16.85
CA THR A 17 26.51 -29.94 -17.78
C THR A 17 27.81 -30.26 -17.06
N GLY A 18 27.94 -29.91 -15.78
CA GLY A 18 29.12 -30.23 -15.00
C GLY A 18 29.16 -29.46 -13.68
N THR A 19 30.34 -29.39 -13.10
CA THR A 19 30.64 -28.59 -11.91
C THR A 19 31.81 -27.66 -12.18
N ASP A 20 31.74 -26.45 -11.63
CA ASP A 20 32.83 -25.50 -11.69
C ASP A 20 34.01 -25.94 -10.79
N ARG A 21 35.12 -25.21 -10.86
CA ARG A 21 36.33 -25.47 -10.05
C ARG A 21 36.10 -25.41 -8.53
N ARG A 22 34.95 -24.89 -8.07
CA ARG A 22 34.55 -24.78 -6.67
C ARG A 22 33.46 -25.79 -6.29
N GLY A 23 33.14 -26.74 -7.18
CA GLY A 23 32.12 -27.77 -6.96
C GLY A 23 30.68 -27.30 -7.15
N ARG A 24 30.44 -26.10 -7.68
CA ARG A 24 29.08 -25.60 -7.96
C ARG A 24 28.58 -26.15 -9.28
N LEU A 25 27.29 -26.51 -9.35
CA LEU A 25 26.68 -27.01 -10.58
C LEU A 25 26.69 -25.93 -11.66
N GLU A 26 27.13 -26.30 -12.86
CA GLU A 26 27.00 -25.50 -14.08
C GLU A 26 25.95 -26.12 -14.99
N GLY A 27 25.21 -25.27 -15.72
CA GLY A 27 24.16 -25.72 -16.63
C GLY A 27 24.11 -24.92 -17.93
N THR A 28 23.56 -25.57 -18.96
CA THR A 28 23.21 -24.94 -20.25
C THR A 28 21.71 -24.72 -20.32
N ILE A 29 21.31 -23.61 -20.92
CA ILE A 29 19.90 -23.35 -21.23
C ILE A 29 19.53 -24.22 -22.43
N VAL A 30 18.52 -25.06 -22.27
CA VAL A 30 17.95 -25.90 -23.33
C VAL A 30 16.93 -25.07 -24.10
N GLU A 31 15.96 -24.49 -23.40
CA GLU A 31 14.93 -23.63 -23.97
C GLU A 31 14.39 -22.64 -22.95
N VAL A 32 13.73 -21.60 -23.45
CA VAL A 32 13.00 -20.62 -22.64
C VAL A 32 11.53 -21.01 -22.63
N VAL A 33 11.04 -21.38 -21.45
CA VAL A 33 9.66 -21.86 -21.26
C VAL A 33 8.69 -20.69 -21.16
N ALA A 34 9.12 -19.57 -20.55
CA ALA A 34 8.35 -18.34 -20.53
C ALA A 34 9.29 -17.13 -20.50
N ARG A 35 9.00 -16.13 -21.35
CA ARG A 35 9.69 -14.84 -21.34
C ARG A 35 9.10 -13.96 -20.24
N ALA A 36 9.97 -13.33 -19.46
CA ALA A 36 9.52 -12.45 -18.38
C ALA A 36 9.30 -11.00 -18.82
N ASN A 37 9.99 -10.58 -19.89
CA ASN A 37 10.02 -9.18 -20.30
C ASN A 37 9.42 -9.02 -21.69
N THR A 38 8.34 -8.26 -21.77
CA THR A 38 7.77 -7.76 -23.03
C THR A 38 8.17 -6.30 -23.27
N HIS A 39 8.47 -5.57 -22.20
CA HIS A 39 8.91 -4.19 -22.23
C HIS A 39 10.21 -4.01 -21.44
N ILE A 40 11.05 -3.08 -21.88
CA ILE A 40 12.30 -2.67 -21.21
C ILE A 40 12.32 -1.16 -21.10
N ILE A 41 12.58 -0.65 -19.89
CA ILE A 41 12.96 0.76 -19.71
C ILE A 41 14.46 0.90 -19.83
N GLY A 42 14.88 1.93 -20.54
CA GLY A 42 16.27 2.31 -20.56
C GLY A 42 16.48 3.71 -21.08
N ARG A 43 17.75 4.10 -21.06
CA ARG A 43 18.20 5.35 -21.66
C ARG A 43 18.41 5.18 -23.16
N LEU A 44 17.80 6.05 -23.95
CA LEU A 44 17.99 6.11 -25.40
C LEU A 44 19.35 6.71 -25.73
N LEU A 45 20.16 5.99 -26.50
CA LEU A 45 21.48 6.40 -26.95
C LEU A 45 21.57 6.31 -28.47
N ASN A 46 22.44 7.14 -29.05
CA ASN A 46 22.81 7.05 -30.46
C ASN A 46 24.30 6.77 -30.56
N GLU A 47 24.64 5.55 -30.98
CA GLU A 47 26.03 5.11 -31.16
C GLU A 47 26.33 4.94 -32.64
N GLY A 48 27.12 5.85 -33.21
CA GLY A 48 27.53 5.74 -34.61
C GLY A 48 26.38 5.73 -35.62
N GLY A 49 25.25 6.37 -35.30
CA GLY A 49 24.04 6.40 -36.13
C GLY A 49 23.03 5.29 -35.83
N VAL A 50 23.35 4.36 -34.92
CA VAL A 50 22.44 3.30 -34.48
C VAL A 50 21.78 3.72 -33.17
N TRP A 51 20.46 3.61 -33.11
CA TRP A 51 19.68 3.86 -31.91
C TRP A 51 19.61 2.61 -31.04
N ILE A 52 20.03 2.75 -29.79
CA ILE A 52 19.99 1.68 -28.80
C ILE A 52 19.36 2.18 -27.52
N VAL A 53 18.79 1.28 -26.73
CA VAL A 53 18.32 1.56 -25.38
C VAL A 53 19.12 0.73 -24.40
N SER A 54 19.83 1.41 -23.52
CA SER A 54 20.60 0.78 -22.45
C SER A 54 19.70 0.61 -21.22
N PRO A 55 19.43 -0.63 -20.74
CA PRO A 55 18.45 -0.88 -19.67
C PRO A 55 18.80 -0.21 -18.32
N GLU A 56 17.78 0.28 -17.60
CA GLU A 56 17.94 0.79 -16.22
C GLU A 56 18.09 -0.34 -15.16
N ASP A 57 17.79 -1.57 -15.55
CA ASP A 57 18.11 -2.74 -14.74
C ASP A 57 19.46 -3.32 -15.14
N GLN A 58 20.48 -3.13 -14.31
CA GLN A 58 21.84 -3.65 -14.53
C GLN A 58 21.89 -5.19 -14.64
N ARG A 59 20.85 -5.91 -14.19
CA ARG A 59 20.72 -7.36 -14.39
C ARG A 59 20.44 -7.71 -15.86
N MET A 60 19.89 -6.77 -16.63
CA MET A 60 19.74 -6.85 -18.08
C MET A 60 20.99 -6.28 -18.76
N ASN A 61 21.94 -7.15 -19.05
CA ASN A 61 23.27 -6.79 -19.57
C ASN A 61 23.34 -6.71 -21.12
N GLN A 62 22.20 -6.51 -21.79
CA GLN A 62 22.10 -6.45 -23.24
C GLN A 62 21.34 -5.19 -23.66
N ASP A 63 21.98 -4.34 -24.47
CA ASP A 63 21.29 -3.19 -25.05
C ASP A 63 20.24 -3.65 -26.07
N VAL A 64 19.12 -2.93 -26.10
CA VAL A 64 18.03 -3.17 -27.04
C VAL A 64 18.26 -2.31 -28.28
N LEU A 65 18.36 -2.95 -29.44
CA LEU A 65 18.40 -2.24 -30.72
C LEU A 65 17.02 -1.66 -31.03
N ILE A 66 16.94 -0.40 -31.45
CA ILE A 66 15.68 0.21 -31.83
C ILE A 66 15.45 0.01 -33.33
N ALA A 67 14.33 -0.64 -33.67
CA ALA A 67 13.89 -0.82 -35.04
C ALA A 67 13.42 0.51 -35.62
N GLY A 68 14.18 1.06 -36.57
CA GLY A 68 13.81 2.25 -37.33
C GLY A 68 14.13 3.57 -36.62
N SER A 69 13.25 4.56 -36.81
CA SER A 69 13.43 5.92 -36.26
C SER A 69 13.00 5.98 -34.79
N PRO A 70 13.71 6.75 -33.93
CA PRO A 70 13.28 7.00 -32.55
C PRO A 70 12.04 7.91 -32.47
N GLY A 71 11.52 8.38 -33.60
CA GLY A 71 10.35 9.27 -33.65
C GLY A 71 10.66 10.61 -32.98
N LYS A 72 9.91 10.93 -31.91
CA LYS A 72 10.07 12.17 -31.14
C LYS A 72 11.09 12.05 -30.00
N ALA A 73 11.56 10.84 -29.70
CA ALA A 73 12.50 10.61 -28.61
C ALA A 73 13.88 11.17 -28.95
N LYS A 74 14.56 11.73 -27.95
CA LYS A 74 15.91 12.30 -28.07
C LYS A 74 16.94 11.44 -27.35
N ALA A 75 18.16 11.46 -27.84
CA ALA A 75 19.28 10.84 -27.14
C ALA A 75 19.40 11.42 -25.73
N GLY A 76 19.58 10.55 -24.74
CA GLY A 76 19.66 10.90 -23.32
C GLY A 76 18.37 10.63 -22.54
N GLN A 77 17.21 10.60 -23.21
CA GLN A 77 15.90 10.41 -22.58
C GLN A 77 15.68 8.98 -22.10
N VAL A 78 14.87 8.84 -21.06
CA VAL A 78 14.37 7.55 -20.59
C VAL A 78 13.14 7.18 -21.41
N VAL A 79 13.14 5.96 -21.95
CA VAL A 79 12.08 5.46 -22.85
C VAL A 79 11.65 4.06 -22.43
N SER A 80 10.37 3.73 -22.70
CA SER A 80 9.85 2.36 -22.63
C SER A 80 9.87 1.75 -24.03
N VAL A 81 10.47 0.57 -24.14
CA VAL A 81 10.64 -0.16 -25.39
C VAL A 81 9.89 -1.48 -25.32
N GLU A 82 8.97 -1.70 -26.25
CA GLU A 82 8.36 -3.02 -26.47
C GLU A 82 9.32 -3.88 -27.30
N LEU A 83 9.64 -5.08 -26.80
CA LEU A 83 10.50 -6.04 -27.49
C LEU A 83 9.75 -6.69 -28.65
N ILE A 84 10.26 -6.49 -29.86
CA ILE A 84 9.80 -7.16 -31.08
C ILE A 84 10.54 -8.49 -31.23
N GLU A 85 11.84 -8.50 -30.93
CA GLU A 85 12.69 -9.68 -30.99
C GLU A 85 13.42 -9.86 -29.65
N GLN A 86 13.30 -11.07 -29.10
CA GLN A 86 14.00 -11.46 -27.87
C GLN A 86 15.47 -11.78 -28.17
N PRO A 87 16.38 -11.69 -27.17
CA PRO A 87 17.78 -11.99 -27.42
C PRO A 87 17.98 -13.47 -27.77
N ALA A 88 18.96 -13.71 -28.63
CA ALA A 88 19.46 -15.04 -28.96
C ALA A 88 20.99 -15.02 -29.00
N ARG A 89 21.61 -16.21 -29.11
CA ARG A 89 23.08 -16.37 -29.01
C ARG A 89 23.89 -15.43 -29.92
N PHE A 90 23.35 -15.04 -31.07
CA PHE A 90 23.99 -14.18 -32.05
C PHE A 90 23.15 -12.96 -32.43
N GLN A 91 22.10 -12.66 -31.66
CA GLN A 91 21.14 -11.61 -31.95
C GLN A 91 20.87 -10.82 -30.68
N LYS A 92 21.13 -9.51 -30.74
CA LYS A 92 20.71 -8.58 -29.68
C LYS A 92 19.19 -8.48 -29.67
N PRO A 93 18.58 -8.17 -28.52
CA PRO A 93 17.15 -7.88 -28.50
C PRO A 93 16.85 -6.66 -29.37
N THR A 94 15.74 -6.69 -30.09
CA THR A 94 15.27 -5.59 -30.94
C THR A 94 13.90 -5.16 -30.45
N GLY A 95 13.66 -3.86 -30.38
CA GLY A 95 12.38 -3.32 -29.94
C GLY A 95 11.98 -2.02 -30.63
N ARG A 96 10.79 -1.54 -30.30
CA ARG A 96 10.28 -0.23 -30.71
C ARG A 96 9.96 0.62 -29.48
N ILE A 97 10.24 1.90 -29.59
CA ILE A 97 9.85 2.85 -28.54
C ILE A 97 8.32 2.99 -28.56
N VAL A 98 7.69 2.69 -27.43
CA VAL A 98 6.24 2.84 -27.25
C VAL A 98 5.88 4.05 -26.41
N GLU A 99 6.82 4.52 -25.58
CA GLU A 99 6.59 5.65 -24.67
C GLU A 99 7.92 6.39 -24.41
N VAL A 100 7.86 7.73 -24.40
CA VAL A 100 8.95 8.58 -23.93
C VAL A 100 8.57 9.06 -22.53
N LEU A 101 9.34 8.65 -21.52
CA LEU A 101 9.03 8.97 -20.13
C LEU A 101 9.50 10.39 -19.78
N GLY A 102 10.68 10.79 -20.26
CA GLY A 102 11.25 12.11 -19.99
C GLY A 102 12.77 12.09 -19.91
N GLU A 103 13.33 13.09 -19.25
CA GLU A 103 14.75 13.17 -18.91
C GLU A 103 15.02 12.44 -17.58
N LEU A 104 16.28 11.99 -17.38
CA LEU A 104 16.66 11.23 -16.18
C LEU A 104 16.56 12.07 -14.89
N ASP A 105 16.72 13.39 -15.00
CA ASP A 105 16.69 14.34 -13.89
C ASP A 105 15.31 14.98 -13.66
N ASP A 106 14.29 14.57 -14.43
CA ASP A 106 12.92 15.02 -14.25
C ASP A 106 12.38 14.57 -12.88
N PRO A 107 11.74 15.46 -12.09
CA PRO A 107 11.18 15.08 -10.79
C PRO A 107 10.16 13.94 -10.91
N GLY A 108 10.36 12.85 -10.18
CA GLY A 108 9.48 11.68 -10.18
C GLY A 108 9.83 10.63 -11.24
N MET A 109 10.85 10.87 -12.08
CA MET A 109 11.36 9.88 -13.03
C MET A 109 11.83 8.60 -12.32
N GLU A 110 12.43 8.74 -11.14
CA GLU A 110 12.87 7.63 -10.30
C GLU A 110 11.71 6.69 -9.92
N ILE A 111 10.51 7.24 -9.72
CA ILE A 111 9.30 6.48 -9.41
C ILE A 111 8.79 5.80 -10.69
N GLU A 112 8.73 6.51 -11.82
CA GLU A 112 8.29 5.93 -13.10
C GLU A 112 9.17 4.75 -13.54
N ILE A 113 10.49 4.89 -13.37
CA ILE A 113 11.47 3.83 -13.62
C ILE A 113 11.19 2.66 -12.68
N ALA A 114 11.05 2.90 -11.37
CA ALA A 114 10.83 1.83 -10.38
C ALA A 114 9.53 1.06 -10.66
N VAL A 115 8.42 1.76 -10.88
CA VAL A 115 7.10 1.16 -11.16
C VAL A 115 7.19 0.16 -12.31
N ARG A 116 7.75 0.56 -13.45
CA ARG A 116 7.83 -0.31 -14.63
C ARG A 116 8.97 -1.35 -14.51
N LYS A 117 10.11 -1.02 -13.90
CA LYS A 117 11.24 -1.95 -13.68
C LYS A 117 10.85 -3.15 -12.82
N PHE A 118 10.02 -2.92 -11.81
CA PHE A 118 9.51 -3.97 -10.93
C PHE A 118 8.17 -4.54 -11.41
N GLY A 119 7.65 -4.09 -12.56
CA GLY A 119 6.40 -4.57 -13.13
C GLY A 119 5.19 -4.27 -12.26
N VAL A 120 5.21 -3.17 -11.49
CA VAL A 120 4.10 -2.75 -10.63
C VAL A 120 2.91 -2.36 -11.52
N PRO A 121 1.77 -3.06 -11.43
CA PRO A 121 0.57 -2.72 -12.17
C PRO A 121 0.04 -1.36 -11.70
N HIS A 122 0.13 -0.35 -12.57
CA HIS A 122 -0.21 1.04 -12.24
C HIS A 122 -1.37 1.58 -13.07
N VAL A 123 -1.70 0.96 -14.20
CA VAL A 123 -2.84 1.33 -15.05
C VAL A 123 -4.04 0.47 -14.68
N PHE A 124 -5.20 1.08 -14.42
CA PHE A 124 -6.43 0.34 -14.15
C PHE A 124 -7.07 -0.14 -15.45
N SER A 125 -7.68 -1.32 -15.45
CA SER A 125 -8.39 -1.82 -16.61
C SER A 125 -9.60 -0.93 -16.95
N PRO A 126 -10.02 -0.87 -18.23
CA PRO A 126 -11.24 -0.15 -18.61
C PRO A 126 -12.49 -0.65 -17.87
N ASN A 127 -12.51 -1.93 -17.50
CA ASN A 127 -13.62 -2.53 -16.75
C ASN A 127 -13.66 -2.03 -15.30
N ALA A 128 -12.52 -2.04 -14.59
CA ALA A 128 -12.39 -1.46 -13.26
C ALA A 128 -12.83 0.02 -13.23
N LEU A 129 -12.31 0.83 -14.16
CA LEU A 129 -12.65 2.25 -14.24
C LEU A 129 -14.13 2.48 -14.53
N LYS A 130 -14.71 1.73 -15.49
CA LYS A 130 -16.14 1.82 -15.82
C LYS A 130 -17.02 1.44 -14.63
N GLN A 131 -16.61 0.43 -13.84
CA GLN A 131 -17.32 0.01 -12.64
C GLN A 131 -17.22 1.07 -11.54
N ALA A 132 -16.02 1.55 -11.20
CA ALA A 132 -15.84 2.62 -10.22
C ALA A 132 -16.66 3.87 -10.58
N ASN A 133 -16.65 4.28 -11.85
CA ASN A 133 -17.40 5.45 -12.32
C ASN A 133 -18.92 5.32 -12.15
N ARG A 134 -19.47 4.09 -12.11
CA ARG A 134 -20.91 3.84 -11.90
C ARG A 134 -21.34 3.88 -10.44
N LEU A 135 -20.41 3.69 -9.50
CA LEU A 135 -20.73 3.78 -8.07
C LEU A 135 -21.25 5.19 -7.73
N PRO A 136 -22.11 5.33 -6.72
CA PRO A 136 -22.46 6.66 -6.19
C PRO A 136 -21.22 7.35 -5.59
N ASN A 137 -21.34 8.63 -5.26
CA ASN A 137 -20.28 9.35 -4.53
C ASN A 137 -20.45 9.24 -3.01
N GLU A 138 -21.63 8.86 -2.56
CA GLU A 138 -22.03 8.76 -1.15
C GLU A 138 -22.80 7.45 -0.95
N VAL A 139 -22.89 7.01 0.30
CA VAL A 139 -23.71 5.86 0.70
C VAL A 139 -25.18 6.18 0.40
N VAL A 140 -25.90 5.24 -0.20
CA VAL A 140 -27.32 5.41 -0.53
C VAL A 140 -28.21 4.60 0.41
N ASP A 141 -29.49 4.96 0.54
CA ASP A 141 -30.43 4.31 1.47
C ASP A 141 -30.51 2.78 1.30
N SER A 142 -30.37 2.28 0.07
CA SER A 142 -30.38 0.84 -0.19
C SER A 142 -29.18 0.11 0.40
N ASP A 143 -28.06 0.80 0.62
CA ASP A 143 -26.86 0.21 1.23
C ASP A 143 -27.01 0.00 2.75
N LEU A 144 -27.99 0.65 3.38
CA LEU A 144 -28.23 0.63 4.83
C LEU A 144 -29.00 -0.61 5.30
N LEU A 145 -29.56 -1.39 4.36
CA LEU A 145 -30.32 -2.59 4.68
C LEU A 145 -29.45 -3.61 5.43
N ASP A 146 -30.00 -4.20 6.49
CA ASP A 146 -29.36 -5.23 7.32
C ASP A 146 -28.04 -4.81 8.00
N ARG A 147 -27.80 -3.49 8.14
CA ARG A 147 -26.65 -2.94 8.84
C ARG A 147 -27.01 -2.42 10.21
N VAL A 148 -26.10 -2.59 11.17
CA VAL A 148 -26.19 -1.92 12.47
C VAL A 148 -25.91 -0.43 12.29
N ASP A 149 -26.78 0.41 12.84
CA ASP A 149 -26.56 1.86 12.84
C ASP A 149 -25.67 2.24 14.04
N LEU A 150 -24.47 2.74 13.75
CA LEU A 150 -23.50 3.22 14.73
C LEU A 150 -23.15 4.70 14.49
N ARG A 151 -23.99 5.45 13.77
CA ARG A 151 -23.71 6.86 13.44
C ARG A 151 -23.73 7.78 14.66
N ASP A 152 -24.33 7.34 15.77
CA ASP A 152 -24.33 8.03 17.06
C ASP A 152 -23.12 7.67 17.95
N VAL A 153 -22.34 6.66 17.56
CA VAL A 153 -21.10 6.27 18.25
C VAL A 153 -19.94 7.13 17.73
N PRO A 154 -19.21 7.84 18.60
CA PRO A 154 -18.16 8.78 18.19
C PRO A 154 -16.85 8.06 17.84
N LEU A 155 -16.90 7.20 16.83
CA LEU A 155 -15.76 6.57 16.19
C LEU A 155 -14.85 7.64 15.57
N VAL A 156 -13.53 7.45 15.66
CA VAL A 156 -12.53 8.36 15.09
C VAL A 156 -11.52 7.59 14.25
N THR A 157 -10.99 8.23 13.22
CA THR A 157 -9.83 7.73 12.47
C THR A 157 -8.56 8.42 12.96
N ILE A 158 -7.44 7.70 13.04
CA ILE A 158 -6.17 8.22 13.56
C ILE A 158 -5.03 7.76 12.63
N ASP A 159 -4.56 8.68 11.79
CA ASP A 159 -3.66 8.37 10.68
C ASP A 159 -2.49 9.36 10.57
N GLY A 160 -1.58 9.13 9.62
CA GLY A 160 -0.55 10.12 9.27
C GLY A 160 -1.14 11.38 8.61
N GLU A 161 -0.44 12.50 8.68
CA GLU A 161 -0.85 13.79 8.10
C GLU A 161 -1.17 13.70 6.59
N ASP A 162 -0.39 12.89 5.87
CA ASP A 162 -0.48 12.73 4.42
C ASP A 162 -1.52 11.69 3.97
N ALA A 163 -2.08 10.90 4.90
CA ALA A 163 -3.04 9.84 4.58
C ALA A 163 -4.37 10.41 4.03
N ARG A 164 -4.98 9.66 3.11
CA ARG A 164 -6.26 9.98 2.45
C ARG A 164 -7.23 8.79 2.38
N ASP A 165 -6.70 7.61 2.63
CA ASP A 165 -7.30 6.29 2.66
C ASP A 165 -7.42 5.83 4.12
N PHE A 166 -8.48 6.29 4.79
CA PHE A 166 -8.77 5.92 6.19
C PHE A 166 -9.53 4.60 6.23
N ASP A 167 -8.83 3.49 6.45
CA ASP A 167 -9.40 2.14 6.39
C ASP A 167 -10.00 1.69 7.73
N ASP A 168 -9.56 2.25 8.85
CA ASP A 168 -10.01 1.89 10.19
C ASP A 168 -10.48 3.09 11.03
N ALA A 169 -11.47 2.84 11.88
CA ALA A 169 -11.95 3.77 12.91
C ALA A 169 -12.14 3.03 14.23
N VAL A 170 -11.81 3.70 15.33
CA VAL A 170 -11.81 3.08 16.67
C VAL A 170 -12.68 3.85 17.66
N TYR A 171 -13.30 3.11 18.58
CA TYR A 171 -14.04 3.64 19.72
C TYR A 171 -13.91 2.70 20.91
N CYS A 172 -13.88 3.26 22.12
CA CYS A 172 -13.82 2.48 23.35
C CYS A 172 -14.68 3.10 24.46
N GLU A 173 -15.40 2.23 25.18
CA GLU A 173 -16.11 2.58 26.41
C GLU A 173 -15.79 1.60 27.54
N PRO A 174 -15.69 2.06 28.79
CA PRO A 174 -15.54 1.19 29.94
C PRO A 174 -16.85 0.44 30.21
N ILE A 175 -16.75 -0.83 30.55
CA ILE A 175 -17.88 -1.69 30.88
C ILE A 175 -17.63 -2.47 32.18
N LYS A 176 -18.68 -3.11 32.69
CA LYS A 176 -18.60 -4.04 33.82
C LYS A 176 -18.65 -5.47 33.33
N LEU A 177 -17.64 -6.26 33.70
CA LEU A 177 -17.59 -7.71 33.47
C LEU A 177 -17.86 -8.41 34.80
N GLY A 178 -19.15 -8.64 35.08
CA GLY A 178 -19.59 -9.11 36.40
C GLY A 178 -19.24 -8.10 37.49
N ARG A 179 -18.22 -8.40 38.31
CA ARG A 179 -17.73 -7.52 39.39
C ARG A 179 -16.49 -6.71 39.00
N GLU A 180 -15.90 -7.00 37.85
CA GLU A 180 -14.66 -6.40 37.38
C GLU A 180 -14.93 -5.30 36.34
N ASN A 181 -13.92 -4.47 36.10
CA ASN A 181 -13.95 -3.49 35.01
C ASN A 181 -13.36 -4.11 33.75
N GLY A 182 -13.87 -3.70 32.59
CA GLY A 182 -13.30 -4.01 31.30
C GLY A 182 -13.59 -2.89 30.31
N PHE A 183 -13.38 -3.19 29.04
CA PHE A 183 -13.57 -2.28 27.93
C PHE A 183 -14.42 -2.95 26.87
N ARG A 184 -15.33 -2.20 26.25
CA ARG A 184 -15.89 -2.54 24.95
C ARG A 184 -15.11 -1.74 23.91
N LEU A 185 -14.40 -2.45 23.05
CA LEU A 185 -13.59 -1.88 21.96
C LEU A 185 -14.29 -2.17 20.63
N LEU A 186 -14.60 -1.12 19.89
CA LEU A 186 -15.08 -1.21 18.52
C LEU A 186 -13.95 -0.85 17.57
N VAL A 187 -13.70 -1.75 16.61
CA VAL A 187 -12.84 -1.51 15.46
C VAL A 187 -13.69 -1.63 14.21
N ALA A 188 -13.96 -0.49 13.56
CA ALA A 188 -14.72 -0.42 12.33
C ALA A 188 -13.75 -0.35 11.14
N ILE A 189 -13.80 -1.35 10.26
CA ILE A 189 -12.99 -1.42 9.04
C ILE A 189 -13.86 -1.06 7.85
N ALA A 190 -13.32 -0.29 6.89
CA ALA A 190 -14.02 0.04 5.66
C ALA A 190 -14.56 -1.22 4.95
N ASP A 191 -15.84 -1.22 4.59
CA ASP A 191 -16.49 -2.36 3.93
C ASP A 191 -16.18 -2.41 2.43
N VAL A 192 -14.90 -2.65 2.10
CA VAL A 192 -14.41 -2.76 0.72
C VAL A 192 -15.17 -3.85 -0.05
N SER A 193 -15.50 -4.95 0.64
CA SER A 193 -16.21 -6.09 0.08
C SER A 193 -17.65 -5.76 -0.37
N HIS A 194 -18.23 -4.66 0.14
CA HIS A 194 -19.50 -4.15 -0.36
C HIS A 194 -19.39 -3.67 -1.80
N TYR A 195 -18.29 -3.01 -2.15
CA TYR A 195 -18.10 -2.34 -3.45
C TYR A 195 -17.32 -3.18 -4.48
N VAL A 196 -16.46 -4.08 -4.00
CA VAL A 196 -15.64 -4.97 -4.84
C VAL A 196 -16.15 -6.39 -4.68
N LYS A 197 -16.79 -6.94 -5.73
CA LYS A 197 -17.42 -8.26 -5.71
C LYS A 197 -16.56 -9.29 -6.44
N PRO A 198 -16.55 -10.56 -5.99
CA PRO A 198 -15.76 -11.60 -6.63
C PRO A 198 -16.00 -11.70 -8.13
N ASN A 199 -14.91 -11.76 -8.90
CA ASN A 199 -14.86 -11.87 -10.36
C ASN A 199 -15.34 -10.64 -11.15
N ASP A 200 -15.56 -9.49 -10.50
CA ASP A 200 -15.87 -8.24 -11.21
C ASP A 200 -14.61 -7.52 -11.72
N GLY A 201 -14.79 -6.37 -12.37
CA GLY A 201 -13.66 -5.62 -12.95
C GLY A 201 -12.72 -5.04 -11.89
N LEU A 202 -13.26 -4.63 -10.73
CA LEU A 202 -12.45 -4.11 -9.62
C LEU A 202 -11.69 -5.22 -8.91
N ASP A 203 -12.30 -6.38 -8.72
CA ASP A 203 -11.70 -7.55 -8.07
C ASP A 203 -10.52 -8.10 -8.87
N VAL A 204 -10.67 -8.24 -10.19
CA VAL A 204 -9.57 -8.69 -11.07
C VAL A 204 -8.36 -7.76 -10.98
N ASP A 205 -8.57 -6.44 -11.05
CA ASP A 205 -7.51 -5.44 -10.90
C ASP A 205 -6.90 -5.46 -9.49
N ALA A 206 -7.72 -5.61 -8.45
CA ALA A 206 -7.27 -5.66 -7.06
C ALA A 206 -6.38 -6.90 -6.81
N ILE A 207 -6.74 -8.06 -7.36
CA ILE A 207 -5.93 -9.29 -7.30
C ILE A 207 -4.60 -9.10 -8.03
N GLU A 208 -4.62 -8.52 -9.24
CA GLU A 208 -3.40 -8.26 -10.02
C GLU A 208 -2.45 -7.31 -9.27
N ARG A 209 -3.01 -6.27 -8.62
CA ARG A 209 -2.24 -5.30 -7.83
C ARG A 209 -1.78 -5.85 -6.49
N SER A 210 -2.59 -6.72 -5.87
CA SER A 210 -2.44 -7.36 -4.55
C SER A 210 -2.38 -6.40 -3.36
N THR A 211 -1.67 -5.26 -3.47
CA THR A 211 -1.51 -4.26 -2.41
C THR A 211 -1.24 -2.88 -3.01
N SER A 212 -1.51 -1.83 -2.24
CA SER A 212 -1.08 -0.47 -2.58
C SER A 212 0.44 -0.34 -2.44
N VAL A 213 1.09 0.34 -3.39
CA VAL A 213 2.54 0.57 -3.36
C VAL A 213 2.82 2.04 -3.02
N TYR A 214 3.43 2.27 -1.85
CA TYR A 214 3.71 3.61 -1.33
C TYR A 214 5.14 4.05 -1.68
N PHE A 215 5.26 5.02 -2.60
CA PHE A 215 6.50 5.77 -2.84
C PHE A 215 6.49 7.06 -2.03
N PRO A 216 7.65 7.69 -1.75
CA PRO A 216 7.74 8.91 -0.93
C PRO A 216 6.86 10.09 -1.36
N ARG A 217 6.31 10.09 -2.57
CA ARG A 217 5.45 11.18 -3.12
C ARG A 217 4.26 10.69 -3.94
N ARG A 218 4.09 9.38 -4.07
CA ARG A 218 3.07 8.80 -4.94
C ARG A 218 2.64 7.46 -4.38
N VAL A 219 1.35 7.28 -4.27
CA VAL A 219 0.77 5.96 -4.02
C VAL A 219 0.33 5.39 -5.35
N ILE A 220 0.65 4.12 -5.60
CA ILE A 220 0.00 3.33 -6.64
C ILE A 220 -1.09 2.54 -5.90
N PRO A 221 -2.35 3.00 -5.91
CA PRO A 221 -3.37 2.40 -5.07
C PRO A 221 -3.83 1.06 -5.66
N MET A 222 -4.20 0.14 -4.76
CA MET A 222 -4.81 -1.14 -5.14
C MET A 222 -6.16 -0.94 -5.82
N LEU A 223 -6.95 0.04 -5.36
CA LEU A 223 -8.27 0.37 -5.88
C LEU A 223 -8.29 1.77 -6.50
N PRO A 224 -9.21 2.07 -7.44
CA PRO A 224 -9.38 3.43 -7.96
C PRO A 224 -9.67 4.43 -6.85
N GLU A 225 -9.17 5.66 -6.98
CA GLU A 225 -9.26 6.71 -5.94
C GLU A 225 -10.69 7.01 -5.47
N LYS A 226 -11.68 6.84 -6.35
CA LYS A 226 -13.10 7.00 -6.00
C LYS A 226 -13.54 6.02 -4.90
N LEU A 227 -12.95 4.83 -4.84
CA LEU A 227 -13.14 3.91 -3.73
C LEU A 227 -12.17 4.23 -2.60
N SER A 228 -10.85 4.18 -2.85
CA SER A 228 -9.84 4.23 -1.78
C SER A 228 -9.89 5.51 -0.95
N ASN A 229 -10.10 6.67 -1.57
CA ASN A 229 -10.14 7.97 -0.89
C ASN A 229 -11.58 8.46 -0.66
N GLY A 230 -12.57 7.70 -1.16
CA GLY A 230 -13.97 8.08 -1.22
C GLY A 230 -14.85 7.13 -0.41
N LEU A 231 -15.50 6.19 -1.10
CA LEU A 231 -16.49 5.28 -0.52
C LEU A 231 -15.92 4.28 0.49
N CYS A 232 -14.67 3.86 0.32
CA CYS A 232 -13.96 2.96 1.21
C CYS A 232 -13.03 3.69 2.19
N SER A 233 -13.03 5.02 2.21
CA SER A 233 -12.36 5.77 3.27
C SER A 233 -13.40 6.27 4.26
N LEU A 234 -13.17 5.99 5.54
CA LEU A 234 -13.96 6.39 6.71
C LEU A 234 -13.84 7.88 7.02
N ASN A 235 -14.06 8.70 5.98
CA ASN A 235 -13.96 10.15 6.01
C ASN A 235 -14.82 10.77 7.11
N PRO A 236 -14.36 11.87 7.74
CA PRO A 236 -15.09 12.52 8.82
C PRO A 236 -16.38 13.17 8.31
N ALA A 237 -17.39 13.22 9.19
CA ALA A 237 -18.66 13.90 8.96
C ALA A 237 -19.49 13.38 7.76
N VAL A 238 -19.25 12.15 7.31
CA VAL A 238 -20.01 11.49 6.24
C VAL A 238 -20.29 10.04 6.59
N ASP A 239 -21.45 9.54 6.17
CA ASP A 239 -21.85 8.15 6.41
C ASP A 239 -20.98 7.20 5.58
N ARG A 240 -20.49 6.13 6.21
CA ARG A 240 -19.64 5.11 5.58
C ARG A 240 -20.02 3.71 6.03
N LEU A 241 -19.92 2.77 5.09
CA LEU A 241 -20.15 1.36 5.33
C LEU A 241 -18.89 0.74 5.93
N SER A 242 -19.07 -0.03 7.00
CA SER A 242 -17.97 -0.69 7.69
C SER A 242 -18.33 -2.12 8.07
N LEU A 243 -17.32 -2.98 8.18
CA LEU A 243 -17.38 -4.22 8.92
C LEU A 243 -16.79 -3.97 10.31
N VAL A 244 -17.57 -4.20 11.36
CA VAL A 244 -17.16 -3.89 12.74
C VAL A 244 -16.78 -5.15 13.48
N CYS A 245 -15.63 -5.11 14.14
CA CYS A 245 -15.25 -6.02 15.21
C CYS A 245 -15.60 -5.38 16.55
N ASP A 246 -16.56 -5.96 17.27
CA ASP A 246 -17.03 -5.49 18.59
C ASP A 246 -16.52 -6.44 19.66
N MET A 247 -15.57 -5.97 20.46
CA MET A 247 -14.79 -6.77 21.39
C MET A 247 -15.04 -6.38 22.84
N VAL A 248 -15.00 -7.38 23.72
CA VAL A 248 -15.04 -7.24 25.16
C VAL A 248 -13.66 -7.58 25.72
N VAL A 249 -12.93 -6.57 26.19
CA VAL A 249 -11.56 -6.69 26.70
C VAL A 249 -11.56 -6.59 28.23
N SER A 250 -10.95 -7.55 28.92
CA SER A 250 -10.79 -7.51 30.37
C SER A 250 -9.78 -6.42 30.79
N SER A 251 -9.75 -6.06 32.08
CA SER A 251 -8.72 -5.16 32.60
C SER A 251 -7.29 -5.70 32.47
N ALA A 252 -7.14 -7.02 32.28
CA ALA A 252 -5.86 -7.67 32.04
C ALA A 252 -5.46 -7.71 30.55
N GLY A 253 -6.27 -7.14 29.65
CA GLY A 253 -5.99 -7.11 28.21
C GLY A 253 -6.37 -8.39 27.46
N GLU A 254 -7.14 -9.28 28.08
CA GLU A 254 -7.68 -10.48 27.41
C GLU A 254 -8.99 -10.16 26.70
N VAL A 255 -9.10 -10.53 25.42
CA VAL A 255 -10.38 -10.47 24.69
C VAL A 255 -11.25 -11.66 25.13
N THR A 256 -12.32 -11.37 25.85
CA THR A 256 -13.20 -12.38 26.48
C THR A 256 -14.42 -12.74 25.64
N ALA A 257 -14.85 -11.84 24.74
CA ALA A 257 -15.88 -12.08 23.76
C ALA A 257 -15.70 -11.12 22.58
N TYR A 258 -16.14 -11.52 21.39
CA TYR A 258 -16.20 -10.65 20.22
C TYR A 258 -17.35 -11.06 19.30
N GLN A 259 -17.75 -10.15 18.43
CA GLN A 259 -18.65 -10.43 17.31
C GLN A 259 -18.31 -9.53 16.11
N PHE A 260 -18.65 -10.00 14.91
CA PHE A 260 -18.52 -9.24 13.67
C PHE A 260 -19.89 -8.93 13.08
N TYR A 261 -20.10 -7.70 12.62
CA TYR A 261 -21.32 -7.30 11.93
C TYR A 261 -21.11 -6.14 10.95
N PRO A 262 -21.85 -6.11 9.84
CA PRO A 262 -21.87 -4.95 8.96
C PRO A 262 -22.58 -3.79 9.65
N ALA A 263 -22.04 -2.59 9.50
CA ALA A 263 -22.56 -1.37 10.10
C ALA A 263 -22.48 -0.18 9.13
N VAL A 264 -23.20 0.88 9.50
CA VAL A 264 -22.99 2.23 8.98
C VAL A 264 -22.48 3.10 10.13
N ILE A 265 -21.41 3.85 9.87
CA ILE A 265 -20.77 4.74 10.84
C ILE A 265 -20.75 6.18 10.31
N HIS A 266 -20.56 7.13 11.23
CA HIS A 266 -20.33 8.54 10.91
C HIS A 266 -19.11 9.02 11.70
N SER A 267 -17.94 9.01 11.07
CA SER A 267 -16.68 9.32 11.77
C SER A 267 -16.74 10.73 12.38
N ALA A 268 -16.61 10.79 13.71
CA ALA A 268 -16.77 12.02 14.48
C ALA A 268 -15.58 12.97 14.29
N ALA A 269 -14.39 12.41 14.03
CA ALA A 269 -13.21 13.19 13.68
C ALA A 269 -12.17 12.35 12.95
N ARG A 270 -11.46 13.05 12.05
CA ARG A 270 -10.18 12.61 11.51
C ARG A 270 -9.07 13.25 12.35
N LEU A 271 -8.25 12.42 12.97
CA LEU A 271 -7.14 12.85 13.83
C LEU A 271 -5.81 12.39 13.25
N THR A 272 -4.73 13.04 13.67
CA THR A 272 -3.36 12.57 13.43
C THR A 272 -2.79 11.85 14.64
N TYR A 273 -1.81 10.96 14.42
CA TYR A 273 -1.06 10.37 15.52
C TYR A 273 -0.44 11.42 16.45
N ASN A 274 0.06 12.54 15.90
CA ASN A 274 0.66 13.60 16.69
C ASN A 274 -0.37 14.33 17.56
N GLN A 275 -1.54 14.67 17.00
CA GLN A 275 -2.63 15.27 17.78
C GLN A 275 -3.10 14.36 18.91
N VAL A 276 -3.26 13.06 18.65
CA VAL A 276 -3.70 12.11 19.68
C VAL A 276 -2.63 11.97 20.75
N ALA A 277 -1.36 11.84 20.38
CA ALA A 277 -0.26 11.76 21.34
C ALA A 277 -0.20 13.01 22.24
N GLU A 278 -0.39 14.20 21.67
CA GLU A 278 -0.46 15.46 22.44
C GLU A 278 -1.65 15.48 23.39
N ILE A 279 -2.85 15.09 22.94
CA ILE A 279 -4.05 15.02 23.78
C ILE A 279 -3.86 14.01 24.93
N LEU A 280 -3.23 12.87 24.68
CA LEU A 280 -2.99 11.85 25.71
C LEU A 280 -1.93 12.31 26.73
N ALA A 281 -0.93 13.07 26.30
CA ALA A 281 0.11 13.62 27.17
C ALA A 281 -0.41 14.79 28.03
N GLU A 282 -1.22 15.67 27.45
CA GLU A 282 -1.83 16.83 28.14
C GLU A 282 -3.34 16.89 27.90
N PRO A 283 -4.16 16.11 28.65
CA PRO A 283 -5.61 16.05 28.44
C PRO A 283 -6.39 17.33 28.75
N GLN A 284 -5.71 18.36 29.28
CA GLN A 284 -6.25 19.70 29.53
C GLN A 284 -5.52 20.78 28.72
N GLY A 285 -4.67 20.37 27.77
CA GLY A 285 -3.88 21.23 26.91
C GLY A 285 -4.69 21.86 25.80
N GLU A 286 -4.03 22.65 24.96
CA GLU A 286 -4.68 23.40 23.87
C GLU A 286 -5.36 22.46 22.86
N GLU A 287 -4.68 21.41 22.39
CA GLU A 287 -5.26 20.47 21.42
C GLU A 287 -6.45 19.68 21.99
N ALA A 288 -6.43 19.37 23.29
CA ALA A 288 -7.56 18.75 23.99
C ALA A 288 -8.74 19.73 24.10
N GLY A 289 -8.46 21.00 24.42
CA GLY A 289 -9.45 22.07 24.48
C GLY A 289 -10.15 22.37 23.15
N ARG A 290 -9.51 22.07 22.01
CA ARG A 290 -10.13 22.15 20.68
C ARG A 290 -11.15 21.04 20.42
N ARG A 291 -11.12 19.92 21.17
CA ARG A 291 -11.94 18.72 20.92
C ARG A 291 -12.53 18.10 22.21
N PRO A 292 -13.20 18.88 23.08
CA PRO A 292 -13.58 18.42 24.42
C PRO A 292 -14.51 17.21 24.41
N ALA A 293 -15.33 17.04 23.37
CA ALA A 293 -16.25 15.91 23.24
C ALA A 293 -15.53 14.57 22.94
N ILE A 294 -14.35 14.60 22.33
CA ILE A 294 -13.62 13.41 21.90
C ILE A 294 -12.59 12.96 22.94
N VAL A 295 -12.06 13.89 23.74
CA VAL A 295 -11.02 13.62 24.75
C VAL A 295 -11.37 12.45 25.68
N PRO A 296 -12.60 12.33 26.26
CA PRO A 296 -12.92 11.18 27.10
C PRO A 296 -12.81 9.84 26.38
N HIS A 297 -13.17 9.78 25.09
CA HIS A 297 -13.09 8.56 24.29
C HIS A 297 -11.65 8.19 23.96
N LEU A 298 -10.77 9.17 23.70
CA LEU A 298 -9.34 8.93 23.52
C LEU A 298 -8.69 8.43 24.83
N GLN A 299 -9.13 8.92 25.98
CA GLN A 299 -8.67 8.42 27.28
C GLN A 299 -9.09 6.96 27.52
N ASN A 300 -10.33 6.59 27.13
CA ASN A 300 -10.77 5.19 27.18
C ASN A 300 -9.97 4.29 26.24
N LEU A 301 -9.67 4.77 25.02
CA LEU A 301 -8.81 4.08 24.06
C LEU A 301 -7.40 3.87 24.62
N ASN A 302 -6.83 4.89 25.28
CA ASN A 302 -5.56 4.74 26.00
C ASN A 302 -5.65 3.71 27.13
N GLY A 303 -6.77 3.66 27.86
CA GLY A 303 -7.02 2.67 28.91
C GLY A 303 -6.98 1.22 28.38
N VAL A 304 -7.69 0.93 27.28
CA VAL A 304 -7.67 -0.41 26.68
C VAL A 304 -6.31 -0.72 26.03
N PHE A 305 -5.64 0.28 25.44
CA PHE A 305 -4.29 0.13 24.91
C PHE A 305 -3.30 -0.33 25.99
N GLN A 306 -3.30 0.30 27.17
CA GLN A 306 -2.41 -0.10 28.26
C GLN A 306 -2.67 -1.55 28.73
N ALA A 307 -3.94 -1.95 28.78
CA ALA A 307 -4.31 -3.33 29.11
C ALA A 307 -3.80 -4.33 28.05
N LEU A 308 -4.06 -4.07 26.77
CA LEU A 308 -3.61 -4.90 25.64
C LEU A 308 -2.08 -5.00 25.58
N LEU A 309 -1.39 -3.87 25.77
CA LEU A 309 0.06 -3.81 25.81
C LEU A 309 0.64 -4.65 26.96
N GLY A 310 0.03 -4.58 28.15
CA GLY A 310 0.40 -5.42 29.30
C GLY A 310 0.28 -6.91 28.97
N ALA A 311 -0.85 -7.34 28.40
CA ALA A 311 -1.06 -8.72 27.97
C ALA A 311 -0.04 -9.17 26.89
N ARG A 312 0.30 -8.28 25.95
CA ARG A 312 1.30 -8.56 24.90
C ARG A 312 2.70 -8.78 25.49
N GLN A 313 3.08 -7.99 26.49
CA GLN A 313 4.36 -8.14 27.20
C GLN A 313 4.43 -9.46 27.96
N GLU A 314 3.36 -9.85 28.65
CA GLU A 314 3.28 -11.13 29.36
C GLU A 314 3.38 -12.34 28.41
N ARG A 315 2.81 -12.22 27.20
CA ARG A 315 2.92 -13.25 26.15
C ARG A 315 4.33 -13.38 25.56
N GLY A 316 5.24 -12.45 25.86
CA GLY A 316 6.63 -12.48 25.37
C GLY A 316 6.75 -12.18 23.87
N ALA A 317 5.83 -11.38 23.32
CA ALA A 317 5.91 -10.95 21.92
C ALA A 317 7.19 -10.13 21.71
N ILE A 318 8.01 -10.51 20.73
CA ILE A 318 9.22 -9.78 20.37
C ILE A 318 8.81 -8.51 19.63
N ASP A 319 9.18 -7.34 20.16
CA ASP A 319 9.06 -6.05 19.48
C ASP A 319 10.43 -5.65 18.91
N PHE A 320 10.49 -5.41 17.61
CA PHE A 320 11.69 -4.94 16.93
C PHE A 320 11.53 -3.45 16.65
N GLU A 321 12.09 -2.61 17.52
CA GLU A 321 12.19 -1.18 17.23
C GLU A 321 13.26 -0.96 16.16
N THR A 322 12.82 -0.63 14.94
CA THR A 322 13.69 -0.15 13.87
C THR A 322 13.46 1.33 13.66
N THR A 323 14.54 2.09 13.46
CA THR A 323 14.42 3.51 13.11
C THR A 323 14.10 3.63 11.63
N GLU A 324 12.84 3.82 11.31
CA GLU A 324 12.41 4.17 9.97
C GLU A 324 12.83 5.61 9.62
N THR A 325 12.99 5.89 8.32
CA THR A 325 13.31 7.23 7.83
C THR A 325 12.12 7.84 7.10
N TYR A 326 11.90 9.13 7.31
CA TYR A 326 10.91 9.94 6.60
C TYR A 326 11.64 10.97 5.72
N ILE A 327 11.25 11.02 4.45
CA ILE A 327 11.90 11.85 3.43
C ILE A 327 11.06 13.11 3.23
N VAL A 328 11.57 14.26 3.66
CA VAL A 328 10.96 15.56 3.44
C VAL A 328 11.44 16.09 2.09
N CYS A 329 10.51 16.36 1.18
CA CYS A 329 10.79 16.93 -0.12
C CYS A 329 10.32 18.39 -0.20
N ASN A 330 11.03 19.22 -0.95
CA ASN A 330 10.60 20.60 -1.24
C ASN A 330 9.49 20.64 -2.31
N ALA A 331 8.97 21.83 -2.61
CA ALA A 331 7.90 22.02 -3.62
C ALA A 331 8.28 21.57 -5.04
N MET A 332 9.57 21.53 -5.38
CA MET A 332 10.07 21.00 -6.65
C MET A 332 10.26 19.47 -6.62
N GLY A 333 9.99 18.83 -5.48
CA GLY A 333 10.08 17.39 -5.34
C GLY A 333 11.46 16.83 -5.03
N LYS A 334 12.45 17.70 -4.76
CA LYS A 334 13.80 17.27 -4.37
C LYS A 334 13.84 17.03 -2.87
N ILE A 335 14.61 16.02 -2.46
CA ILE A 335 14.86 15.72 -1.05
C ILE A 335 15.48 16.95 -0.38
N GLU A 336 14.79 17.50 0.61
CA GLU A 336 15.26 18.58 1.47
C GLU A 336 15.93 18.02 2.72
N LYS A 337 15.30 17.04 3.39
CA LYS A 337 15.78 16.42 4.63
C LYS A 337 15.36 14.96 4.71
N ILE A 338 16.17 14.17 5.41
CA ILE A 338 15.82 12.81 5.82
C ILE A 338 15.83 12.80 7.34
N ILE A 339 14.70 12.51 7.95
CA ILE A 339 14.51 12.56 9.41
C ILE A 339 14.09 11.17 9.93
N PRO A 340 14.45 10.80 11.17
CA PRO A 340 13.94 9.56 11.77
C PRO A 340 12.44 9.70 12.03
N ARG A 341 11.67 8.65 11.72
CA ARG A 341 10.26 8.59 12.08
C ARG A 341 10.14 8.21 13.56
N THR A 342 9.45 9.04 14.33
CA THR A 342 9.21 8.79 15.76
C THR A 342 7.89 8.06 15.95
N ARG A 343 7.93 6.83 16.44
CA ARG A 343 6.75 6.07 16.88
C ARG A 343 6.36 6.54 18.29
N ASN A 344 5.15 7.07 18.43
CA ASN A 344 4.59 7.54 19.70
C ASN A 344 3.45 6.62 20.18
N ASP A 345 2.90 6.86 21.36
CA ASP A 345 1.85 6.00 21.94
C ASP A 345 0.55 5.97 21.14
N ALA A 346 0.24 7.00 20.33
CA ALA A 346 -0.93 6.95 19.45
C ALA A 346 -0.77 5.93 18.33
N HIS A 347 0.45 5.76 17.79
CA HIS A 347 0.74 4.71 16.81
C HIS A 347 0.56 3.32 17.44
N ARG A 348 1.07 3.14 18.65
CA ARG A 348 1.00 1.87 19.40
C ARG A 348 -0.43 1.54 19.81
N LEU A 349 -1.23 2.55 20.17
CA LEU A 349 -2.64 2.40 20.50
C LEU A 349 -3.43 1.83 19.31
N ILE A 350 -3.29 2.41 18.12
CA ILE A 350 -3.95 1.89 16.92
C ILE A 350 -3.44 0.48 16.59
N GLU A 351 -2.13 0.25 16.66
CA GLU A 351 -1.54 -1.07 16.44
C GLU A 351 -2.15 -2.14 17.36
N GLU A 352 -2.24 -1.91 18.67
CA GLU A 352 -2.82 -2.88 19.60
C GLU A 352 -4.32 -3.10 19.34
N CYS A 353 -5.07 -2.06 18.97
CA CYS A 353 -6.48 -2.21 18.59
C CYS A 353 -6.64 -3.08 17.35
N MET A 354 -5.81 -2.85 16.32
CA MET A 354 -5.84 -3.64 15.09
C MET A 354 -5.37 -5.07 15.32
N LEU A 355 -4.33 -5.28 16.13
CA LEU A 355 -3.87 -6.62 16.52
C LEU A 355 -4.97 -7.39 17.26
N ALA A 356 -5.69 -6.75 18.17
CA ALA A 356 -6.81 -7.38 18.87
C ALA A 356 -7.91 -7.81 17.89
N ALA A 357 -8.31 -6.93 16.96
CA ALA A 357 -9.29 -7.25 15.93
C ALA A 357 -8.81 -8.39 14.99
N ASN A 358 -7.54 -8.37 14.59
CA ASN A 358 -6.93 -9.41 13.75
C ASN A 358 -6.84 -10.78 14.44
N VAL A 359 -6.69 -10.82 15.76
CA VAL A 359 -6.72 -12.09 16.52
C VAL A 359 -8.14 -12.64 16.64
N CYS A 360 -9.16 -11.79 16.53
CA CYS A 360 -10.57 -12.21 16.55
C CYS A 360 -11.05 -12.80 15.22
N ALA A 361 -10.49 -12.34 14.09
CA ALA A 361 -10.81 -12.83 12.74
C ALA A 361 -10.10 -14.16 12.43
#